data_AF-A0A1X4HTL8-F1
#
_entry.id   AF-A0A1X4HTL8-F1
#
_cell.length_a   1.000
_cell.length_b   1.000
_cell.length_c   1.000
_cell.angle_alpha   90.00
_cell.angle_beta   90.00
_cell.angle_gamma   90.00
#
_symmetry.space_group_name_H-M   'P 1'
#
loop_
_entity.id
_entity.type
_entity.pdbx_description
1 polymer ?
#
loop_
_entity_poly.entity_id
_entity_poly.type
_entity_poly.pdbx_seq_one_letter_code
_entity_poly.pdbx_strand_id
1 'polypeptide(L)'
;MQVVREMTAPALEFVKRHRDPVTVQMVRSAAAATVAYVIALRLSPEAAPLTAPLTALLVVQVTLYSTLTTGMRRVNSVVTGVVVAILFSLLVGLTWWSLGLLILASLIVGHLVRVDEFVPEVAISAMLVLGVTTHGDTAWARIVETLIGALVGMGFNLLLAPPVWVEEAGRSIEELARRVRQLMLRIGEEAAGRPPAARAAARLHEARRLDHDISEVDADLRQAEDSLRLNPRVREGLLHRVVLRTGLDTLEICTVVLRVLARTLTDLAKEREPDRLFEPETGAAFEELLSEIADAVVSFSVLVTTSVSANAESAEERLASELRQAAATRDRLARLLFEEARRDARQWQV
;
A
#
# COMPACT_ATOMS: atom_id res chain seq x y z
N MET A 1 -0.06 -23.49 -39.18
CA MET A 1 -0.24 -22.22 -38.44
C MET A 1 -1.22 -22.29 -37.26
N GLN A 2 -2.09 -23.30 -37.14
CA GLN A 2 -2.98 -23.46 -35.97
C GLN A 2 -2.31 -24.01 -34.71
N VAL A 3 -1.27 -24.84 -34.85
CA VAL A 3 -0.59 -25.51 -33.71
C VAL A 3 0.18 -24.55 -32.79
N VAL A 4 0.65 -23.41 -33.29
CA VAL A 4 1.34 -22.40 -32.47
C VAL A 4 0.35 -21.60 -31.60
N ARG A 5 -0.92 -21.53 -32.01
CA ARG A 5 -1.95 -20.74 -31.32
C ARG A 5 -2.54 -21.47 -30.11
N GLU A 6 -2.56 -22.80 -30.12
CA GLU A 6 -3.05 -23.63 -29.01
C GLU A 6 -2.05 -23.72 -27.84
N MET A 7 -0.74 -23.57 -28.10
CA MET A 7 0.27 -23.51 -27.02
C MET A 7 0.33 -22.15 -26.32
N THR A 8 -0.15 -21.07 -26.95
CA THR A 8 -0.13 -19.72 -26.37
C THR A 8 -1.29 -19.43 -25.41
N ALA A 9 -2.41 -20.15 -25.53
CA ALA A 9 -3.58 -19.97 -24.67
C ALA A 9 -3.32 -20.33 -23.19
N PRO A 10 -2.71 -21.50 -22.85
CA PRO A 10 -2.44 -21.84 -21.46
C PRO A 10 -1.30 -20.97 -20.86
N ALA A 11 -0.36 -20.48 -21.69
CA ALA A 11 0.70 -19.57 -21.22
C ALA A 11 0.15 -18.18 -20.86
N LEU A 12 -0.82 -17.67 -21.63
CA LEU A 12 -1.52 -16.41 -21.33
C LEU A 12 -2.42 -16.52 -20.10
N GLU A 13 -3.05 -17.67 -19.87
CA GLU A 13 -3.81 -17.94 -18.64
C GLU A 13 -2.92 -18.14 -17.40
N PHE A 14 -1.75 -18.77 -17.55
CA PHE A 14 -0.79 -18.92 -16.45
C PHE A 14 -0.21 -17.58 -15.99
N VAL A 15 0.08 -16.68 -16.93
CA VAL A 15 0.53 -15.29 -16.67
C VAL A 15 -0.57 -14.46 -16.00
N LYS A 16 -1.85 -14.72 -16.30
CA LYS A 16 -2.98 -14.07 -15.63
C LYS A 16 -3.23 -14.57 -14.21
N ARG A 17 -2.91 -15.84 -13.92
CA ARG A 17 -3.20 -16.50 -12.63
C ARG A 17 -2.07 -16.38 -11.60
N HIS A 18 -0.84 -16.12 -12.03
CA HIS A 18 0.32 -15.88 -11.14
C HIS A 18 0.88 -14.47 -11.32
N ARG A 19 0.01 -13.47 -11.23
CA ARG A 19 0.43 -12.07 -10.96
C ARG A 19 0.85 -11.90 -9.49
N ASP A 20 1.54 -12.90 -8.95
CA ASP A 20 2.13 -12.86 -7.64
C ASP A 20 3.27 -11.84 -7.72
N PRO A 21 3.20 -10.72 -6.97
CA PRO A 21 4.18 -9.63 -7.06
C PRO A 21 5.62 -10.12 -6.93
N VAL A 22 5.83 -11.21 -6.19
CA VAL A 22 7.13 -11.87 -6.02
C VAL A 22 7.66 -12.44 -7.33
N THR A 23 6.85 -13.15 -8.11
CA THR A 23 7.27 -13.79 -9.37
C THR A 23 7.62 -12.74 -10.42
N VAL A 24 6.81 -11.68 -10.51
CA VAL A 24 7.08 -10.55 -11.41
C VAL A 24 8.38 -9.85 -11.03
N GLN A 25 8.65 -9.66 -9.74
CA GLN A 25 9.87 -9.04 -9.25
C GLN A 25 11.12 -9.90 -9.50
N MET A 26 11.02 -11.24 -9.36
CA MET A 26 12.13 -12.14 -9.65
C MET A 26 12.50 -12.14 -11.13
N VAL A 27 11.50 -12.28 -12.02
CA VAL A 27 11.72 -12.23 -13.47
C VAL A 27 12.29 -10.87 -13.90
N ARG A 28 11.79 -9.77 -13.32
CA ARG A 28 12.30 -8.42 -13.57
C ARG A 28 13.76 -8.26 -13.17
N SER A 29 14.12 -8.74 -11.98
CA SER A 29 15.48 -8.67 -11.45
C SER A 29 16.47 -9.47 -12.31
N ALA A 30 16.08 -10.68 -12.71
CA ALA A 30 16.89 -11.53 -13.59
C ALA A 30 17.07 -10.92 -14.99
N ALA A 31 16.00 -10.34 -15.57
CA ALA A 31 16.06 -9.67 -16.87
C ALA A 31 16.97 -8.44 -16.83
N ALA A 32 16.84 -7.59 -15.80
CA ALA A 32 17.67 -6.40 -15.65
C ALA A 32 19.16 -6.73 -15.49
N ALA A 33 19.48 -7.73 -14.66
CA ALA A 33 20.85 -8.21 -14.48
C ALA A 33 21.43 -8.76 -15.80
N THR A 34 20.65 -9.55 -16.53
CA THR A 34 21.07 -10.14 -17.81
C THR A 34 21.32 -9.06 -18.88
N VAL A 35 20.42 -8.08 -18.99
CA VAL A 35 20.59 -6.96 -19.94
C VAL A 35 21.81 -6.11 -19.57
N ALA A 36 22.02 -5.83 -18.28
CA ALA A 36 23.20 -5.08 -17.84
C ALA A 36 24.50 -5.81 -18.16
N TYR A 37 24.54 -7.14 -18.00
CA TYR A 37 25.69 -7.96 -18.35
C TYR A 37 25.98 -7.96 -19.86
N VAL A 38 24.95 -8.13 -20.70
CA VAL A 38 25.10 -8.13 -22.17
C VAL A 38 25.58 -6.77 -22.68
N ILE A 39 25.09 -5.68 -22.09
CA ILE A 39 25.54 -4.33 -22.44
C ILE A 39 26.99 -4.12 -21.98
N ALA A 40 27.35 -4.54 -20.76
CA ALA A 40 28.71 -4.41 -20.27
C ALA A 40 29.72 -5.22 -21.09
N LEU A 41 29.36 -6.41 -21.57
CA LEU A 41 30.18 -7.22 -22.49
C LEU A 41 30.51 -6.53 -23.82
N ARG A 42 29.65 -5.59 -24.27
CA ARG A 42 29.82 -4.86 -25.53
C ARG A 42 30.63 -3.57 -25.37
N LEU A 43 30.68 -3.02 -24.16
CA LEU A 43 31.24 -1.69 -23.88
C LEU A 43 32.48 -1.71 -22.96
N SER A 44 32.68 -2.77 -22.16
CA SER A 44 33.83 -2.92 -21.27
C SER A 44 34.90 -3.81 -21.91
N PRO A 45 36.20 -3.44 -21.80
CA PRO A 45 37.31 -4.26 -22.29
C PRO A 45 37.66 -5.47 -21.38
N GLU A 46 36.99 -5.64 -20.23
CA GLU A 46 37.21 -6.78 -19.32
C GLU A 46 36.54 -8.08 -19.79
N ALA A 47 37.23 -9.22 -19.62
CA ALA A 47 36.77 -10.54 -20.07
C ALA A 47 35.52 -11.07 -19.33
N ALA A 48 35.18 -10.51 -18.16
CA ALA A 48 34.00 -10.89 -17.38
C ALA A 48 33.46 -9.73 -16.52
N PRO A 49 32.63 -8.83 -17.07
CA PRO A 49 32.14 -7.64 -16.36
C PRO A 49 30.99 -7.99 -15.39
N LEU A 50 31.33 -8.60 -14.25
CA LEU A 50 30.35 -9.05 -13.24
C LEU A 50 29.80 -7.91 -12.36
N THR A 51 30.40 -6.72 -12.43
CA THR A 51 29.98 -5.56 -11.64
C THR A 51 28.68 -4.93 -12.11
N ALA A 52 28.48 -4.89 -13.43
CA ALA A 52 27.28 -4.35 -14.05
C ALA A 52 26.00 -5.13 -13.68
N PRO A 53 25.94 -6.47 -13.80
CA PRO A 53 24.77 -7.25 -13.39
C PRO A 53 24.51 -7.19 -11.88
N LEU A 54 25.56 -7.22 -11.05
CA LEU A 54 25.42 -7.05 -9.59
C LEU A 54 24.86 -5.66 -9.26
N THR A 55 25.24 -4.65 -10.04
CA THR A 55 24.72 -3.28 -9.88
C THR A 55 23.27 -3.16 -10.31
N ALA A 56 22.90 -3.69 -11.47
CA ALA A 56 21.52 -3.71 -11.90
C ALA A 56 20.61 -4.50 -10.95
N LEU A 57 21.09 -5.63 -10.42
CA LEU A 57 20.34 -6.46 -9.47
C LEU A 57 20.03 -5.69 -8.18
N LEU A 58 21.04 -5.05 -7.58
CA LEU A 58 20.85 -4.24 -6.36
C LEU A 58 19.95 -3.03 -6.61
N VAL A 59 20.09 -2.39 -7.77
CA VAL A 59 19.27 -1.22 -8.16
C VAL A 59 17.80 -1.62 -8.38
N VAL A 60 17.53 -2.81 -8.93
CA VAL A 60 16.15 -3.31 -9.20
C VAL A 60 15.48 -3.97 -7.99
N GLN A 61 16.27 -4.52 -7.06
CA GLN A 61 15.75 -5.05 -5.79
C GLN A 61 15.24 -3.94 -4.86
N VAL A 62 15.79 -2.75 -4.98
CA VAL A 62 15.44 -1.58 -4.17
C VAL A 62 14.26 -0.81 -4.82
N THR A 63 13.40 -0.18 -4.02
CA THR A 63 12.22 0.57 -4.49
C THR A 63 12.62 1.84 -5.26
N LEU A 64 11.87 2.23 -6.31
CA LEU A 64 12.14 3.32 -7.27
C LEU A 64 12.86 4.58 -6.74
N TYR A 65 12.41 5.13 -5.61
CA TYR A 65 13.01 6.33 -5.01
C TYR A 65 14.35 6.03 -4.32
N SER A 66 14.43 4.88 -3.66
CA SER A 66 15.69 4.40 -3.12
C SER A 66 16.61 3.94 -4.27
N THR A 67 16.13 3.39 -5.38
CA THR A 67 16.94 3.10 -6.57
C THR A 67 17.59 4.33 -7.19
N LEU A 68 16.88 5.46 -7.24
CA LEU A 68 17.43 6.72 -7.76
C LEU A 68 18.47 7.31 -6.82
N THR A 69 18.13 7.43 -5.53
CA THR A 69 19.04 8.00 -4.52
C THR A 69 20.21 7.07 -4.18
N THR A 70 19.96 5.77 -4.01
CA THR A 70 20.96 4.71 -3.82
C THR A 70 21.78 4.49 -5.08
N GLY A 71 21.18 4.54 -6.27
CA GLY A 71 21.90 4.46 -7.55
C GLY A 71 22.88 5.63 -7.71
N MET A 72 22.43 6.88 -7.49
CA MET A 72 23.32 8.06 -7.51
C MET A 72 24.36 8.01 -6.39
N ARG A 73 24.00 7.60 -5.18
CA ARG A 73 24.96 7.40 -4.08
C ARG A 73 25.99 6.33 -4.40
N ARG A 74 25.60 5.24 -5.06
CA ARG A 74 26.48 4.15 -5.45
C ARG A 74 27.43 4.54 -6.57
N VAL A 75 26.92 5.26 -7.58
CA VAL A 75 27.77 5.86 -8.62
C VAL A 75 28.77 6.82 -7.99
N ASN A 76 28.33 7.73 -7.11
CA ASN A 76 29.23 8.65 -6.42
C ASN A 76 30.25 7.93 -5.53
N SER A 77 29.84 6.86 -4.85
CA SER A 77 30.68 6.03 -3.98
C SER A 77 31.80 5.34 -4.76
N VAL A 78 31.48 4.69 -5.88
CA VAL A 78 32.47 4.05 -6.76
C VAL A 78 33.37 5.08 -7.44
N VAL A 79 32.80 6.17 -7.96
CA VAL A 79 33.60 7.27 -8.57
C VAL A 79 34.57 7.85 -7.55
N THR A 80 34.12 8.12 -6.32
CA THR A 80 34.99 8.64 -5.25
C THR A 80 36.09 7.64 -4.89
N GLY A 81 35.77 6.36 -4.74
CA GLY A 81 36.76 5.32 -4.44
C GLY A 81 37.82 5.18 -5.54
N VAL A 82 37.41 5.21 -6.81
CA VAL A 82 38.33 5.12 -7.96
C VAL A 82 39.19 6.37 -8.09
N VAL A 83 38.63 7.57 -7.91
CA VAL A 83 39.41 8.83 -7.94
C VAL A 83 40.44 8.86 -6.82
N VAL A 84 40.07 8.45 -5.60
CA VAL A 84 41.01 8.35 -4.46
C VAL A 84 42.10 7.33 -4.76
N ALA A 85 41.76 6.16 -5.32
CA ALA A 85 42.74 5.14 -5.70
C ALA A 85 43.71 5.61 -6.79
N ILE A 86 43.23 6.30 -7.83
CA ILE A 86 44.06 6.85 -8.90
C ILE A 86 45.01 7.93 -8.33
N LEU A 87 44.46 8.91 -7.60
CA LEU A 87 45.25 9.99 -7.01
C LEU A 87 46.35 9.43 -6.09
N PHE A 88 45.99 8.45 -5.26
CA PHE A 88 46.93 7.82 -4.36
C PHE A 88 48.00 6.99 -5.10
N SER A 89 47.62 6.27 -6.17
CA SER A 89 48.57 5.50 -7.01
C SER A 89 49.61 6.40 -7.68
N LEU A 90 49.22 7.63 -8.07
CA LEU A 90 50.11 8.62 -8.69
C LEU A 90 51.08 9.25 -7.69
N LEU A 91 50.72 9.36 -6.41
CA LEU A 91 51.53 10.01 -5.39
C LEU A 91 52.50 9.08 -4.64
N VAL A 92 52.15 7.81 -4.44
CA VAL A 92 52.82 6.98 -3.40
C VAL A 92 53.46 5.68 -3.93
N GLY A 93 52.99 5.12 -5.05
CA GLY A 93 53.41 3.80 -5.53
C GLY A 93 52.96 2.64 -4.61
N LEU A 94 52.89 1.40 -5.15
CA LEU A 94 52.36 0.24 -4.42
C LEU A 94 53.32 -0.25 -3.33
N THR A 95 52.99 0.01 -2.07
CA THR A 95 53.69 -0.54 -0.88
C THR A 95 52.70 -0.99 0.21
N TRP A 96 53.10 -1.88 1.12
CA TRP A 96 52.22 -2.46 2.16
C TRP A 96 51.59 -1.40 3.09
N TRP A 97 52.33 -0.33 3.41
CA TRP A 97 51.82 0.78 4.23
C TRP A 97 50.90 1.71 3.43
N SER A 98 51.13 1.85 2.12
CA SER A 98 50.26 2.63 1.23
C SER A 98 48.87 1.99 1.09
N LEU A 99 48.77 0.65 1.06
CA LEU A 99 47.49 -0.06 1.02
C LEU A 99 46.69 0.16 2.31
N GLY A 100 47.34 0.12 3.47
CA GLY A 100 46.72 0.44 4.75
C GLY A 100 46.19 1.87 4.79
N LEU A 101 46.99 2.84 4.31
CA LEU A 101 46.60 4.25 4.28
C LEU A 101 45.44 4.51 3.31
N LEU A 102 45.43 3.81 2.17
CA LEU A 102 44.34 3.90 1.19
C LEU A 102 43.03 3.37 1.75
N ILE A 103 43.02 2.20 2.39
CA ILE A 103 41.83 1.63 3.02
C ILE A 103 41.29 2.61 4.08
N LEU A 104 42.17 3.16 4.90
CA LEU A 104 41.81 4.12 5.94
C LEU A 104 41.23 5.41 5.34
N ALA A 105 41.84 5.95 4.29
CA ALA A 105 41.34 7.12 3.56
C ALA A 105 39.99 6.85 2.89
N SER A 106 39.83 5.70 2.22
CA SER A 106 38.58 5.28 1.58
C SER A 106 37.43 5.09 2.59
N LEU A 107 37.73 4.54 3.77
CA LEU A 107 36.75 4.38 4.86
C LEU A 107 36.34 5.75 5.46
N ILE A 108 37.31 6.65 5.70
CA ILE A 108 37.05 8.00 6.20
C ILE A 108 36.19 8.80 5.21
N VAL A 109 36.54 8.75 3.93
CA VAL A 109 35.79 9.45 2.87
C VAL A 109 34.40 8.84 2.69
N GLY A 110 34.28 7.50 2.74
CA GLY A 110 32.98 6.82 2.71
C GLY A 110 32.04 7.24 3.84
N HIS A 111 32.60 7.44 5.05
CA HIS A 111 31.85 7.95 6.20
C HIS A 111 31.46 9.43 6.04
N LEU A 112 32.34 10.27 5.49
CA LEU A 112 32.08 11.69 5.25
C LEU A 112 30.95 11.94 4.22
N VAL A 113 30.77 11.03 3.27
CA VAL A 113 29.74 11.14 2.21
C VAL A 113 28.36 10.63 2.68
N ARG A 114 28.19 10.24 3.96
CA ARG A 114 26.92 9.69 4.53
C ARG A 114 26.38 8.52 3.71
N VAL A 115 27.28 7.59 3.36
CA VAL A 115 26.94 6.31 2.71
C VAL A 115 27.02 5.21 3.77
N ASP A 116 26.24 5.33 4.85
CA ASP A 116 26.38 4.47 6.04
C ASP A 116 26.16 2.97 5.77
N GLU A 117 25.48 2.59 4.67
CA GLU A 117 25.17 1.19 4.33
C GLU A 117 26.16 0.54 3.33
N PHE A 118 27.03 1.31 2.66
CA PHE A 118 27.94 0.78 1.61
C PHE A 118 29.43 1.11 1.84
N VAL A 119 29.80 1.53 3.05
CA VAL A 119 31.19 1.77 3.46
C VAL A 119 32.13 0.59 3.14
N PRO A 120 31.72 -0.70 3.33
CA PRO A 120 32.58 -1.84 2.99
C PRO A 120 32.80 -2.02 1.48
N GLU A 121 31.82 -1.68 0.62
CA GLU A 121 31.95 -1.79 -0.84
C GLU A 121 32.99 -0.81 -1.40
N VAL A 122 33.13 0.38 -0.79
CA VAL A 122 34.16 1.36 -1.15
C VAL A 122 35.55 0.82 -0.89
N ALA A 123 35.76 0.22 0.30
CA ALA A 123 37.04 -0.37 0.68
C ALA A 123 37.40 -1.57 -0.20
N ILE A 124 36.42 -2.45 -0.51
CA ILE A 124 36.62 -3.61 -1.39
C ILE A 124 36.94 -3.16 -2.83
N SER A 125 36.26 -2.14 -3.35
CA SER A 125 36.51 -1.61 -4.70
C SER A 125 37.87 -0.94 -4.81
N ALA A 126 38.28 -0.17 -3.79
CA ALA A 126 39.61 0.44 -3.72
C ALA A 126 40.73 -0.62 -3.65
N MET A 127 40.52 -1.70 -2.90
CA MET A 127 41.46 -2.83 -2.82
C MET A 127 41.56 -3.61 -4.14
N LEU A 128 40.45 -3.87 -4.83
CA LEU A 128 40.44 -4.56 -6.13
C LEU A 128 41.17 -3.74 -7.20
N VAL A 129 40.98 -2.43 -7.23
CA VAL A 129 41.70 -1.53 -8.15
C VAL A 129 43.20 -1.55 -7.85
N LEU A 130 43.60 -1.49 -6.57
CA LEU A 130 45.01 -1.51 -6.18
C LEU A 130 45.67 -2.87 -6.48
N GLY A 131 44.98 -3.98 -6.23
CA GLY A 131 45.49 -5.35 -6.44
C GLY A 131 45.65 -5.77 -7.92
N VAL A 132 44.98 -5.08 -8.86
CA VAL A 132 45.02 -5.37 -10.31
C VAL A 132 45.92 -4.38 -11.07
N THR A 133 46.60 -3.45 -10.37
CA THR A 133 47.45 -2.46 -11.02
C THR A 133 48.71 -3.05 -11.67
N THR A 134 48.62 -3.28 -12.97
CA THR A 134 49.69 -2.89 -13.91
C THR A 134 49.21 -1.95 -15.03
N HIS A 135 47.90 -1.76 -15.24
CA HIS A 135 47.41 -0.93 -16.36
C HIS A 135 46.21 -0.09 -15.93
N GLY A 136 46.25 1.22 -16.18
CA GLY A 136 45.19 2.18 -15.85
C GLY A 136 43.84 1.96 -16.56
N ASP A 137 43.79 1.03 -17.51
CA ASP A 137 42.59 0.73 -18.32
C ASP A 137 41.47 0.03 -17.51
N THR A 138 41.79 -0.68 -16.43
CA THR A 138 40.81 -1.38 -15.58
C THR A 138 40.05 -0.46 -14.61
N ALA A 139 40.64 0.67 -14.21
CA ALA A 139 39.96 1.65 -13.36
C ALA A 139 38.81 2.34 -14.10
N TRP A 140 39.02 2.65 -15.38
CA TRP A 140 37.98 3.19 -16.26
C TRP A 140 36.87 2.17 -16.53
N ALA A 141 37.23 0.91 -16.79
CA ALA A 141 36.27 -0.18 -16.97
C ALA A 141 35.30 -0.31 -15.78
N ARG A 142 35.81 -0.21 -14.55
CA ARG A 142 34.98 -0.32 -13.33
C ARG A 142 33.96 0.81 -13.17
N ILE A 143 34.33 2.04 -13.53
CA ILE A 143 33.42 3.18 -13.54
C ILE A 143 32.32 2.94 -14.59
N VAL A 144 32.72 2.58 -15.81
CA VAL A 144 31.80 2.35 -16.93
C VAL A 144 30.81 1.22 -16.60
N GLU A 145 31.27 0.12 -16.01
CA GLU A 145 30.41 -1.00 -15.62
C GLU A 145 29.40 -0.66 -14.53
N THR A 146 29.81 0.11 -13.52
CA THR A 146 28.92 0.57 -12.45
C THR A 146 27.86 1.52 -13.00
N LEU A 147 28.26 2.40 -13.92
CA LEU A 147 27.38 3.37 -14.55
C LEU A 147 26.37 2.68 -15.48
N ILE A 148 26.80 1.68 -16.26
CA ILE A 148 25.92 0.83 -17.07
C ILE A 148 24.92 0.08 -16.18
N GLY A 149 25.38 -0.57 -15.10
CA GLY A 149 24.50 -1.30 -14.19
C GLY A 149 23.47 -0.41 -13.52
N ALA A 150 23.86 0.80 -13.10
CA ALA A 150 22.97 1.79 -12.52
C ALA A 150 21.94 2.32 -13.53
N LEU A 151 22.36 2.66 -14.75
CA LEU A 151 21.48 3.14 -15.81
C LEU A 151 20.47 2.06 -16.26
N VAL A 152 20.93 0.81 -16.43
CA VAL A 152 20.07 -0.30 -16.85
C VAL A 152 19.08 -0.66 -15.74
N GLY A 153 19.53 -0.76 -14.49
CA GLY A 153 18.64 -1.03 -13.36
C GLY A 153 17.62 0.09 -13.15
N MET A 154 18.02 1.35 -13.30
CA MET A 154 17.12 2.51 -13.22
C MET A 154 16.13 2.52 -14.40
N GLY A 155 16.59 2.24 -15.62
CA GLY A 155 15.76 2.12 -16.81
C GLY A 155 14.71 1.02 -16.68
N PHE A 156 15.09 -0.15 -16.14
CA PHE A 156 14.16 -1.24 -15.84
C PHE A 156 13.14 -0.86 -14.77
N ASN A 157 13.57 -0.18 -13.70
CA ASN A 157 12.65 0.26 -12.66
C ASN A 157 11.67 1.32 -13.20
N LEU A 158 12.14 2.22 -14.07
CA LEU A 158 11.33 3.26 -14.71
C LEU A 158 10.35 2.67 -15.73
N LEU A 159 10.79 1.72 -16.57
CA LEU A 159 9.97 1.10 -17.63
C LEU A 159 9.00 0.04 -17.08
N LEU A 160 9.35 -0.63 -15.99
CA LEU A 160 8.56 -1.68 -15.33
C LEU A 160 8.28 -1.27 -13.88
N ALA A 161 7.52 -0.18 -13.73
CA ALA A 161 7.13 0.36 -12.43
C ALA A 161 6.45 -0.74 -11.58
N PRO A 162 6.72 -0.82 -10.27
CA PRO A 162 6.07 -1.78 -9.38
C PRO A 162 4.54 -1.62 -9.42
N PRO A 163 3.78 -2.70 -9.19
CA PRO A 163 2.33 -2.64 -9.16
C PRO A 163 1.88 -1.65 -8.07
N VAL A 164 0.87 -0.84 -8.39
CA VAL A 164 0.30 0.16 -7.49
C VAL A 164 -0.73 -0.54 -6.58
N TRP A 165 -0.56 -0.49 -5.26
CA TRP A 165 -1.39 -1.24 -4.29
C TRP A 165 -2.72 -0.56 -3.97
N VAL A 166 -3.11 0.40 -4.81
CA VAL A 166 -4.32 1.21 -4.66
C VAL A 166 -5.60 0.37 -4.80
N GLU A 167 -5.60 -0.62 -5.70
CA GLU A 167 -6.73 -1.54 -5.87
C GLU A 167 -6.95 -2.43 -4.64
N GLU A 168 -5.88 -2.74 -3.89
CA GLU A 168 -5.97 -3.52 -2.65
C GLU A 168 -6.58 -2.68 -1.53
N ALA A 169 -6.07 -1.47 -1.31
CA ALA A 169 -6.61 -0.54 -0.31
C ALA A 169 -8.09 -0.21 -0.58
N GLY A 170 -8.49 -0.02 -1.84
CA GLY A 170 -9.89 0.16 -2.21
C GLY A 170 -10.76 -1.05 -1.87
N ARG A 171 -10.26 -2.27 -2.13
CA ARG A 171 -10.97 -3.51 -1.77
C ARG A 171 -11.14 -3.67 -0.27
N SER A 172 -10.12 -3.33 0.52
CA SER A 172 -10.19 -3.36 1.99
C SER A 172 -11.26 -2.39 2.52
N ILE A 173 -11.39 -1.19 1.94
CA ILE A 173 -12.46 -0.22 2.25
C ILE A 173 -13.85 -0.77 1.91
N GLU A 174 -14.04 -1.35 0.72
CA GLU A 174 -15.32 -1.97 0.35
C GLU A 174 -15.69 -3.15 1.27
N GLU A 175 -14.70 -3.94 1.69
CA GLU A 175 -14.93 -5.05 2.60
C GLU A 175 -15.35 -4.58 4.00
N LEU A 176 -14.70 -3.53 4.52
CA LEU A 176 -15.12 -2.88 5.76
C LEU A 176 -16.56 -2.37 5.67
N ALA A 177 -16.90 -1.65 4.58
CA ALA A 177 -18.26 -1.16 4.36
C ALA A 177 -19.30 -2.30 4.30
N ARG A 178 -18.97 -3.42 3.67
CA ARG A 178 -19.82 -4.63 3.65
C ARG A 178 -20.03 -5.21 5.06
N ARG A 179 -19.00 -5.24 5.91
CA ARG A 179 -19.11 -5.71 7.30
C ARG A 179 -19.96 -4.78 8.15
N VAL A 180 -19.80 -3.46 8.00
CA VAL A 180 -20.65 -2.45 8.63
C VAL A 180 -22.12 -2.66 8.22
N ARG A 181 -22.38 -2.84 6.92
CA ARG A 181 -23.72 -3.13 6.39
C ARG A 181 -24.34 -4.38 7.02
N GLN A 182 -23.60 -5.48 7.05
CA GLN A 182 -24.08 -6.74 7.64
C GLN A 182 -24.41 -6.61 9.13
N LEU A 183 -23.67 -5.79 9.88
CA LEU A 183 -23.98 -5.56 11.29
C LEU A 183 -25.21 -4.66 11.45
N MET A 184 -25.35 -3.60 10.66
CA MET A 184 -26.53 -2.74 10.66
C MET A 184 -27.82 -3.52 10.36
N LEU A 185 -27.82 -4.35 9.30
CA LEU A 185 -28.98 -5.17 8.95
C LEU A 185 -29.38 -6.12 10.08
N ARG A 186 -28.42 -6.84 10.66
CA ARG A 186 -28.70 -7.77 11.76
C ARG A 186 -29.17 -7.08 13.04
N ILE A 187 -28.76 -5.83 13.29
CA ILE A 187 -29.30 -5.02 14.39
C ILE A 187 -30.73 -4.57 14.08
N GLY A 188 -31.00 -4.20 12.83
CA GLY A 188 -32.34 -3.81 12.35
C GLY A 188 -33.36 -4.95 12.49
N GLU A 189 -33.02 -6.15 12.02
CA GLU A 189 -33.86 -7.36 12.10
C GLU A 189 -34.29 -7.71 13.54
N GLU A 190 -33.49 -7.33 14.54
CA GLU A 190 -33.78 -7.59 15.96
C GLU A 190 -34.67 -6.50 16.60
N ALA A 191 -34.90 -5.36 15.94
CA ALA A 191 -35.52 -4.17 16.53
C ALA A 191 -37.00 -4.35 16.89
N ALA A 192 -37.78 -5.07 16.08
CA ALA A 192 -39.18 -5.41 16.39
C ALA A 192 -39.31 -6.65 17.30
N GLY A 193 -38.19 -7.29 17.62
CA GLY A 193 -38.12 -8.55 18.34
C GLY A 193 -38.02 -8.42 19.86
N ARG A 194 -37.68 -9.55 20.48
CA ARG A 194 -37.36 -9.68 21.92
C ARG A 194 -35.97 -10.31 22.07
N PRO A 195 -34.90 -9.65 21.56
CA PRO A 195 -33.56 -10.22 21.67
C PRO A 195 -33.15 -10.31 23.15
N PRO A 196 -32.64 -11.46 23.62
CA PRO A 196 -32.05 -11.56 24.96
C PRO A 196 -30.90 -10.56 25.12
N ALA A 197 -30.69 -10.00 26.31
CA ALA A 197 -29.61 -9.04 26.55
C ALA A 197 -28.23 -9.59 26.15
N ALA A 198 -28.01 -10.90 26.28
CA ALA A 198 -26.79 -11.57 25.83
C ALA A 198 -26.56 -11.49 24.31
N ARG A 199 -27.63 -11.56 23.50
CA ARG A 199 -27.54 -11.44 22.04
C ARG A 199 -27.24 -10.00 21.63
N ALA A 200 -27.89 -9.02 22.25
CA ALA A 200 -27.59 -7.59 22.03
C ALA A 200 -26.14 -7.26 22.42
N ALA A 201 -25.64 -7.80 23.54
CA ALA A 201 -24.25 -7.65 23.96
C ALA A 201 -23.26 -8.28 22.96
N ALA A 202 -23.62 -9.39 22.29
CA ALA A 202 -22.80 -9.96 21.22
C ALA A 202 -22.71 -9.02 20.01
N ARG A 203 -23.79 -8.32 19.64
CA ARG A 203 -23.77 -7.28 18.59
C ARG A 203 -22.86 -6.11 18.94
N LEU A 204 -22.87 -5.67 20.19
CA LEU A 204 -21.94 -4.64 20.67
C LEU A 204 -20.48 -5.11 20.60
N HIS A 205 -20.20 -6.37 20.93
CA HIS A 205 -18.85 -6.91 20.79
C HIS A 205 -18.41 -6.98 19.33
N GLU A 206 -19.30 -7.37 18.43
CA GLU A 206 -19.06 -7.34 16.99
C GLU A 206 -18.80 -5.92 16.47
N ALA A 207 -19.57 -4.92 16.93
CA ALA A 207 -19.32 -3.51 16.61
C ALA A 207 -17.92 -3.05 17.05
N ARG A 208 -17.46 -3.48 18.23
CA ARG A 208 -16.09 -3.17 18.72
C ARG A 208 -14.99 -3.85 17.90
N ARG A 209 -15.27 -4.98 17.27
CA ARG A 209 -14.29 -5.64 16.39
C ARG A 209 -14.05 -4.86 15.11
N LEU A 210 -15.04 -4.10 14.64
CA LEU A 210 -14.88 -3.20 13.48
C LEU A 210 -13.81 -2.12 13.72
N ASP A 211 -13.55 -1.73 14.97
CA ASP A 211 -12.45 -0.81 15.32
C ASP A 211 -11.07 -1.41 14.96
N HIS A 212 -10.94 -2.74 15.08
CA HIS A 212 -9.74 -3.45 14.68
C HIS A 212 -9.62 -3.52 13.15
N ASP A 213 -10.72 -3.86 12.47
CA ASP A 213 -10.79 -3.89 11.01
C ASP A 213 -10.39 -2.52 10.40
N ILE A 214 -10.79 -1.39 11.02
CA ILE A 214 -10.35 -0.05 10.61
C ILE A 214 -8.83 0.12 10.72
N SER A 215 -8.22 -0.40 11.79
CA SER A 215 -6.78 -0.30 12.00
C SER A 215 -5.99 -1.10 10.95
N GLU A 216 -6.53 -2.25 10.52
CA GLU A 216 -5.96 -3.04 9.42
C GLU A 216 -6.08 -2.27 8.08
N VAL A 217 -7.26 -1.71 7.79
CA VAL A 217 -7.48 -0.91 6.57
C VAL A 217 -6.60 0.37 6.56
N ASP A 218 -6.38 1.03 7.69
CA ASP A 218 -5.45 2.17 7.79
C ASP A 218 -4.01 1.75 7.48
N ALA A 219 -3.58 0.56 7.93
CA ALA A 219 -2.25 0.03 7.60
C ALA A 219 -2.09 -0.24 6.10
N ASP A 220 -3.09 -0.88 5.47
CA ASP A 220 -3.13 -1.12 4.02
C ASP A 220 -3.12 0.20 3.24
N LEU A 221 -3.89 1.18 3.71
CA LEU A 221 -3.96 2.50 3.10
C LEU A 221 -2.61 3.20 3.18
N ARG A 222 -1.96 3.23 4.36
CA ARG A 222 -0.61 3.80 4.53
C ARG A 222 0.41 3.16 3.59
N GLN A 223 0.35 1.83 3.43
CA GLN A 223 1.22 1.12 2.50
C GLN A 223 0.97 1.53 1.04
N ALA A 224 -0.30 1.72 0.65
CA ALA A 224 -0.65 2.27 -0.65
C ALA A 224 -0.20 3.73 -0.81
N GLU A 225 -0.33 4.57 0.22
CA GLU A 225 0.14 5.96 0.22
C GLU A 225 1.66 6.05 0.01
N ASP A 226 2.42 5.22 0.71
CA ASP A 226 3.87 5.17 0.58
C ASP A 226 4.28 4.67 -0.79
N SER A 227 3.58 3.67 -1.36
CA SER A 227 3.81 3.22 -2.75
C SER A 227 3.57 4.34 -3.77
N LEU A 228 2.51 5.13 -3.60
CA LEU A 228 2.17 6.26 -4.48
C LEU A 228 3.18 7.42 -4.39
N ARG A 229 3.67 7.75 -3.18
CA ARG A 229 4.72 8.76 -2.99
C ARG A 229 6.00 8.42 -3.76
N LEU A 230 6.26 7.14 -3.96
CA LEU A 230 7.46 6.63 -4.61
C LEU A 230 7.32 6.54 -6.15
N ASN A 231 6.15 6.85 -6.73
CA ASN A 231 5.89 6.77 -8.18
C ASN A 231 5.59 8.14 -8.82
N PRO A 232 6.60 8.82 -9.42
CA PRO A 232 6.42 10.16 -10.01
C PRO A 232 5.51 10.20 -11.25
N ARG A 233 5.10 9.04 -11.80
CA ARG A 233 4.22 8.97 -12.99
C ARG A 233 2.73 9.11 -12.68
N VAL A 234 2.31 9.06 -11.41
CA VAL A 234 0.88 9.03 -11.05
C VAL A 234 0.47 10.35 -10.38
N ARG A 235 0.36 11.44 -11.16
CA ARG A 235 -0.23 12.70 -10.66
C ARG A 235 -1.70 12.53 -10.23
N GLU A 236 -2.41 11.55 -10.79
CA GLU A 236 -3.77 11.16 -10.39
C GLU A 236 -3.83 10.43 -9.04
N GLY A 237 -2.71 9.87 -8.56
CA GLY A 237 -2.65 9.09 -7.33
C GLY A 237 -2.79 9.95 -6.07
N LEU A 238 -2.45 11.24 -6.15
CA LEU A 238 -2.63 12.17 -5.03
C LEU A 238 -4.11 12.46 -4.73
N LEU A 239 -4.93 12.62 -5.78
CA LEU A 239 -6.38 12.78 -5.61
C LEU A 239 -7.00 11.49 -5.06
N HIS A 240 -6.63 10.35 -5.63
CA HIS A 240 -7.13 9.06 -5.16
C HIS A 240 -6.73 8.77 -3.71
N ARG A 241 -5.51 9.14 -3.30
CA ARG A 241 -5.07 9.09 -1.89
C ARG A 241 -5.94 9.91 -0.95
N VAL A 242 -6.19 11.17 -1.30
CA VAL A 242 -7.01 12.07 -0.46
C VAL A 242 -8.43 11.53 -0.35
N VAL A 243 -8.99 11.01 -1.45
CA VAL A 243 -10.33 10.42 -1.49
C VAL A 243 -10.40 9.16 -0.62
N LEU A 244 -9.51 8.18 -0.79
CA LEU A 244 -9.51 6.95 0.02
C LEU A 244 -9.36 7.25 1.52
N ARG A 245 -8.49 8.19 1.89
CA ARG A 245 -8.29 8.57 3.30
C ARG A 245 -9.52 9.25 3.91
N THR A 246 -10.10 10.21 3.19
CA THR A 246 -11.35 10.85 3.60
C THR A 246 -12.50 9.83 3.68
N GLY A 247 -12.50 8.84 2.79
CA GLY A 247 -13.43 7.72 2.80
C GLY A 247 -13.29 6.84 4.03
N LEU A 248 -12.06 6.49 4.41
CA LEU A 248 -11.79 5.73 5.64
C LEU A 248 -12.22 6.53 6.89
N ASP A 249 -11.90 7.82 6.97
CA ASP A 249 -12.31 8.70 8.07
C ASP A 249 -13.85 8.71 8.23
N THR A 250 -14.57 8.72 7.11
CA THR A 250 -16.04 8.66 7.12
C THR A 250 -16.56 7.31 7.60
N LEU A 251 -15.95 6.21 7.17
CA LEU A 251 -16.31 4.87 7.66
C LEU A 251 -16.00 4.70 9.15
N GLU A 252 -14.90 5.26 9.64
CA GLU A 252 -14.58 5.30 11.08
C GLU A 252 -15.67 6.02 11.88
N ILE A 253 -16.18 7.15 11.38
CA ILE A 253 -17.31 7.83 12.02
C ILE A 253 -18.55 6.92 12.02
N CYS A 254 -18.85 6.25 10.90
CA CYS A 254 -19.97 5.32 10.80
C CYS A 254 -19.87 4.14 11.79
N THR A 255 -18.69 3.54 11.96
CA THR A 255 -18.50 2.43 12.92
C THR A 255 -18.62 2.91 14.36
N VAL A 256 -18.12 4.10 14.68
CA VAL A 256 -18.29 4.71 16.01
C VAL A 256 -19.77 4.92 16.33
N VAL A 257 -20.54 5.47 15.39
CA VAL A 257 -22.00 5.66 15.55
C VAL A 257 -22.71 4.31 15.69
N LEU A 258 -22.37 3.31 14.87
CA LEU A 258 -22.92 1.97 14.95
C LEU A 258 -22.65 1.30 16.31
N ARG A 259 -21.44 1.49 16.86
CA ARG A 259 -21.07 1.00 18.20
C ARG A 259 -21.88 1.68 19.30
N VAL A 260 -22.14 2.98 19.18
CA VAL A 260 -23.00 3.71 20.12
C VAL A 260 -24.44 3.19 20.03
N LEU A 261 -24.98 3.01 18.82
CA LEU A 261 -26.31 2.43 18.61
C LEU A 261 -26.43 1.02 19.20
N ALA A 262 -25.46 0.14 18.91
CA ALA A 262 -25.42 -1.21 19.46
C ALA A 262 -25.36 -1.20 21.00
N ARG A 263 -24.65 -0.23 21.59
CA ARG A 263 -24.62 -0.04 23.05
C ARG A 263 -25.98 0.38 23.59
N THR A 264 -26.61 1.41 23.01
CA THR A 264 -27.93 1.88 23.43
C THR A 264 -28.98 0.78 23.35
N LEU A 265 -28.98 -0.03 22.27
CA LEU A 265 -29.88 -1.17 22.13
C LEU A 265 -29.57 -2.28 23.13
N THR A 266 -28.31 -2.50 23.49
CA THR A 266 -27.94 -3.46 24.54
C THR A 266 -28.45 -3.03 25.91
N ASP A 267 -28.33 -1.74 26.22
CA ASP A 267 -28.80 -1.19 27.49
C ASP A 267 -30.35 -1.23 27.55
N LEU A 268 -31.02 -0.88 26.45
CA LEU A 268 -32.48 -1.00 26.30
C LEU A 268 -32.95 -2.47 26.43
N ALA A 269 -32.24 -3.42 25.82
CA ALA A 269 -32.57 -4.85 25.91
C ALA A 269 -32.51 -5.34 27.36
N LYS A 270 -31.51 -4.89 28.14
CA LYS A 270 -31.38 -5.26 29.57
C LYS A 270 -32.52 -4.71 30.42
N GLU A 271 -32.95 -3.49 30.15
CA GLU A 271 -34.03 -2.84 30.90
C GLU A 271 -35.40 -3.44 30.56
N ARG A 272 -35.62 -3.80 29.29
CA ARG A 272 -36.90 -4.31 28.80
C ARG A 272 -37.02 -5.83 28.82
N GLU A 273 -35.99 -6.62 29.11
CA GLU A 273 -36.09 -8.09 29.10
C GLU A 273 -37.19 -8.57 30.09
N PRO A 274 -38.23 -9.32 29.64
CA PRO A 274 -38.38 -10.07 28.38
C PRO A 274 -39.29 -9.43 27.30
N ASP A 275 -39.67 -8.17 27.46
CA ASP A 275 -40.50 -7.41 26.55
C ASP A 275 -39.78 -7.05 25.23
N ARG A 276 -40.54 -6.49 24.28
CA ARG A 276 -40.00 -6.07 22.97
C ARG A 276 -39.15 -4.83 23.13
N LEU A 277 -38.13 -4.70 22.27
CA LEU A 277 -37.33 -3.46 22.20
C LEU A 277 -38.20 -2.27 21.80
N PHE A 278 -38.95 -2.42 20.71
CA PHE A 278 -39.88 -1.42 20.21
C PHE A 278 -41.23 -2.06 19.85
N GLU A 279 -42.28 -1.25 19.76
CA GLU A 279 -43.53 -1.70 19.15
C GLU A 279 -43.31 -2.09 17.67
N PRO A 280 -44.08 -3.04 17.11
CA PRO A 280 -43.82 -3.60 15.78
C PRO A 280 -43.70 -2.56 14.66
N GLU A 281 -44.49 -1.48 14.72
CA GLU A 281 -44.44 -0.40 13.73
C GLU A 281 -43.14 0.43 13.86
N THR A 282 -42.75 0.77 15.09
CA THR A 282 -41.49 1.47 15.38
C THR A 282 -40.28 0.60 15.02
N GLY A 283 -40.31 -0.69 15.37
CA GLY A 283 -39.26 -1.65 15.05
C GLY A 283 -39.07 -1.85 13.55
N ALA A 284 -40.17 -1.93 12.78
CA ALA A 284 -40.10 -2.02 11.32
C ALA A 284 -39.51 -0.75 10.69
N ALA A 285 -39.88 0.44 11.16
CA ALA A 285 -39.28 1.69 10.69
C ALA A 285 -37.79 1.82 11.08
N PHE A 286 -37.38 1.23 12.21
CA PHE A 286 -35.98 1.17 12.63
C PHE A 286 -35.16 0.23 11.75
N GLU A 287 -35.70 -0.95 11.43
CA GLU A 287 -35.10 -1.89 10.49
C GLU A 287 -34.95 -1.28 9.09
N GLU A 288 -36.00 -0.63 8.59
CA GLU A 288 -36.00 0.11 7.31
C GLU A 288 -34.89 1.17 7.29
N LEU A 289 -34.81 2.01 8.32
CA LEU A 289 -33.78 3.04 8.44
C LEU A 289 -32.36 2.45 8.43
N LEU A 290 -32.12 1.38 9.20
CA LEU A 290 -30.80 0.76 9.24
C LEU A 290 -30.45 0.12 7.91
N SER A 291 -31.41 -0.47 7.18
CA SER A 291 -31.16 -1.00 5.83
C SER A 291 -30.76 0.11 4.86
N GLU A 292 -31.49 1.23 4.84
CA GLU A 292 -31.21 2.37 3.96
C GLU A 292 -29.83 3.00 4.23
N ILE A 293 -29.47 3.17 5.51
CA ILE A 293 -28.13 3.66 5.89
C ILE A 293 -27.05 2.64 5.51
N ALA A 294 -27.32 1.36 5.70
CA ALA A 294 -26.37 0.29 5.41
C ALA A 294 -26.07 0.18 3.90
N ASP A 295 -27.07 0.40 3.05
CA ASP A 295 -26.88 0.50 1.60
C ASP A 295 -26.12 1.79 1.22
N ALA A 296 -26.44 2.93 1.85
CA ALA A 296 -25.70 4.19 1.66
C ALA A 296 -24.21 4.07 2.01
N VAL A 297 -23.85 3.34 3.08
CA VAL A 297 -22.45 3.08 3.46
C VAL A 297 -21.71 2.30 2.35
N VAL A 298 -22.37 1.33 1.72
CA VAL A 298 -21.77 0.58 0.60
C VAL A 298 -21.66 1.45 -0.65
N SER A 299 -22.70 2.19 -1.02
CA SER A 299 -22.66 3.14 -2.15
C SER A 299 -21.55 4.19 -1.98
N PHE A 300 -21.36 4.69 -0.75
CA PHE A 300 -20.26 5.58 -0.42
C PHE A 300 -18.89 4.93 -0.63
N SER A 301 -18.71 3.68 -0.17
CA SER A 301 -17.45 2.95 -0.38
C SER A 301 -17.13 2.76 -1.87
N VAL A 302 -18.15 2.49 -2.70
CA VAL A 302 -18.00 2.38 -4.16
C VAL A 302 -17.65 3.74 -4.78
N LEU A 303 -18.29 4.83 -4.34
CA LEU A 303 -17.99 6.19 -4.81
C LEU A 303 -16.53 6.59 -4.53
N VAL A 304 -16.03 6.28 -3.34
CA VAL A 304 -14.66 6.61 -2.91
C VAL A 304 -13.61 5.77 -3.64
N THR A 305 -13.93 4.51 -3.97
CA THR A 305 -12.99 3.57 -4.59
C THR A 305 -13.01 3.58 -6.11
N THR A 306 -14.12 4.00 -6.72
CA THR A 306 -14.26 4.06 -8.18
C THR A 306 -13.42 5.19 -8.76
N SER A 307 -12.40 4.83 -9.53
CA SER A 307 -11.69 5.76 -10.41
C SER A 307 -12.44 5.86 -11.74
N VAL A 308 -12.92 7.06 -12.10
CA VAL A 308 -13.40 7.57 -13.41
C VAL A 308 -14.68 8.40 -13.25
N SER A 309 -14.65 9.63 -13.77
CA SER A 309 -15.66 10.68 -13.61
C SER A 309 -17.10 10.29 -13.96
N ALA A 310 -17.30 9.41 -14.96
CA ALA A 310 -18.65 9.03 -15.41
C ALA A 310 -19.35 8.02 -14.47
N ASN A 311 -18.58 7.12 -13.83
CA ASN A 311 -19.14 6.18 -12.85
C ASN A 311 -19.37 6.88 -11.49
N ALA A 312 -18.52 7.87 -11.17
CA ALA A 312 -18.62 8.64 -9.93
C ALA A 312 -19.92 9.45 -9.82
N GLU A 313 -20.35 10.12 -10.88
CA GLU A 313 -21.60 10.91 -10.88
C GLU A 313 -22.83 10.01 -10.63
N SER A 314 -22.90 8.84 -11.27
CA SER A 314 -23.97 7.87 -11.03
C SER A 314 -23.96 7.27 -9.62
N ALA A 315 -22.77 7.11 -9.03
CA ALA A 315 -22.62 6.62 -7.66
C ALA A 315 -22.99 7.71 -6.64
N GLU A 316 -22.67 8.97 -6.93
CA GLU A 316 -23.05 10.13 -6.12
C GLU A 316 -24.58 10.34 -6.13
N GLU A 317 -25.22 10.27 -7.29
CA GLU A 317 -26.68 10.36 -7.40
C GLU A 317 -27.38 9.26 -6.61
N ARG A 318 -26.85 8.02 -6.68
CA ARG A 318 -27.36 6.89 -5.91
C ARG A 318 -27.24 7.12 -4.41
N LEU A 319 -26.04 7.47 -3.94
CA LEU A 319 -25.79 7.79 -2.54
C LEU A 319 -26.70 8.92 -2.04
N ALA A 320 -26.85 10.00 -2.82
CA ALA A 320 -27.72 11.11 -2.48
C ALA A 320 -29.20 10.69 -2.39
N SER A 321 -29.64 9.76 -3.25
CA SER A 321 -30.99 9.20 -3.18
C SER A 321 -31.21 8.36 -1.92
N GLU A 322 -30.28 7.46 -1.61
CA GLU A 322 -30.32 6.60 -0.42
C GLU A 322 -30.30 7.44 0.88
N LEU A 323 -29.48 8.49 0.94
CA LEU A 323 -29.44 9.41 2.09
C LEU A 323 -30.73 10.21 2.25
N ARG A 324 -31.40 10.61 1.15
CA ARG A 324 -32.71 11.28 1.22
C ARG A 324 -33.80 10.35 1.73
N GLN A 325 -33.77 9.08 1.30
CA GLN A 325 -34.69 8.05 1.79
C GLN A 325 -34.47 7.81 3.29
N ALA A 326 -33.23 7.56 3.70
CA ALA A 326 -32.86 7.41 5.11
C ALA A 326 -33.27 8.61 5.98
N ALA A 327 -33.14 9.84 5.47
CA ALA A 327 -33.59 11.03 6.20
C ALA A 327 -35.11 11.06 6.41
N ALA A 328 -35.89 10.70 5.39
CA ALA A 328 -37.36 10.63 5.49
C ALA A 328 -37.80 9.54 6.47
N THR A 329 -37.17 8.36 6.41
CA THR A 329 -37.44 7.23 7.32
C THR A 329 -37.05 7.58 8.76
N ARG A 330 -35.91 8.27 8.96
CA ARG A 330 -35.50 8.78 10.27
C ARG A 330 -36.53 9.74 10.85
N ASP A 331 -37.06 10.68 10.06
CA ASP A 331 -38.05 11.66 10.52
C ASP A 331 -39.41 11.00 10.82
N ARG A 332 -39.75 9.90 10.14
CA ARG A 332 -40.90 9.04 10.49
C ARG A 332 -40.65 8.28 11.79
N LEU A 333 -39.50 7.62 11.92
CA LEU A 333 -39.11 6.88 13.12
C LEU A 333 -39.08 7.78 14.37
N ALA A 334 -38.57 9.01 14.25
CA ALA A 334 -38.55 9.97 15.34
C ALA A 334 -39.97 10.30 15.86
N ARG A 335 -40.97 10.40 14.96
CA ARG A 335 -42.38 10.59 15.34
C ARG A 335 -42.95 9.36 16.04
N LEU A 336 -42.69 8.16 15.52
CA LEU A 336 -43.13 6.90 16.14
C LEU A 336 -42.55 6.72 17.54
N LEU A 337 -41.24 6.95 17.70
CA LEU A 337 -40.57 6.90 19.01
C LEU A 337 -41.16 7.92 19.99
N PHE A 338 -41.47 9.14 19.53
CA PHE A 338 -42.10 10.16 20.36
C PHE A 338 -43.51 9.77 20.79
N GLU A 339 -44.31 9.18 19.90
CA GLU A 339 -45.65 8.68 20.23
C GLU A 339 -45.60 7.50 21.20
N GLU A 340 -44.67 6.57 21.01
CA GLU A 340 -44.45 5.43 21.89
C GLU A 340 -44.02 5.90 23.30
N ALA A 341 -43.07 6.82 23.38
CA ALA A 341 -42.61 7.42 24.64
C ALA A 341 -43.73 8.22 25.37
N ARG A 342 -44.70 8.79 24.65
CA ARG A 342 -45.87 9.45 25.27
C ARG A 342 -46.88 8.47 25.86
N ARG A 343 -46.96 7.24 25.34
CA ARG A 343 -47.91 6.22 25.84
C ARG A 343 -47.45 5.61 27.16
N ASP A 344 -46.15 5.61 27.43
CA ASP A 344 -45.58 5.07 28.67
C ASP A 344 -44.95 6.17 29.53
N ALA A 345 -45.78 6.81 30.37
CA ALA A 345 -45.38 7.91 31.25
C ALA A 345 -44.27 7.55 32.26
N ARG A 346 -43.95 6.26 32.43
CA ARG A 346 -42.82 5.79 33.25
C ARG A 346 -41.46 6.10 32.62
N GLN A 347 -41.41 6.36 31.32
CA GLN A 347 -40.17 6.66 30.57
C GLN A 347 -39.78 8.15 30.63
N TRP A 348 -40.58 9.00 31.28
CA TRP A 348 -40.33 10.45 31.43
C TRP A 348 -39.52 10.82 32.68
N GLN A 349 -39.21 9.86 33.56
CA GLN A 349 -38.39 10.09 34.75
C GLN A 349 -36.96 9.63 34.52
N VAL A 350 -36.14 10.49 33.89
CA VAL A 350 -34.69 10.47 34.05
C VAL A 350 -34.18 11.90 34.20
#